data_AF-A0A519Q964-F1
#
_entry.id   AF-A0A519Q964-F1
#
_cell.length_a   1.000
_cell.length_b   1.000
_cell.length_c   1.000
_cell.angle_alpha   90.00
_cell.angle_beta   90.00
_cell.angle_gamma   90.00
#
_symmetry.space_group_name_H-M   'P 1'
#
loop_
_entity.id
_entity.type
_entity.pdbx_description
1 polymer ?
#
loop_
_entity_poly.entity_id
_entity_poly.type
_entity_poly.pdbx_seq_one_letter_code
_entity_poly.pdbx_strand_id
1 'polypeptide(L)'
;MREAFSPGAKVQHVARRYDISRSLIYQWRRTALRRAQAAFAPAVIDDAAEPAAVPVAPNEAEAAIVLELTDGRRLRISASTPPALAVAALRAMR
;
A
#
# COMPACT_ATOMS: atom_id res chain seq x y z
N MET A 1 2.68 23.14 -4.59
CA MET A 1 1.42 22.36 -4.49
C MET A 1 0.67 22.62 -3.18
N ARG A 2 1.34 22.64 -2.01
CA ARG A 2 0.74 23.01 -0.71
C ARG A 2 -0.06 24.33 -0.75
N GLU A 3 0.49 25.39 -1.34
CA GLU A 3 -0.16 26.71 -1.47
C GLU A 3 -1.49 26.65 -2.25
N ALA A 4 -1.56 25.90 -3.36
CA ALA A 4 -2.78 25.81 -4.18
C ALA A 4 -3.95 25.12 -3.45
N PHE A 5 -3.66 24.34 -2.41
CA PHE A 5 -4.64 23.55 -1.66
C PHE A 5 -4.64 23.87 -0.16
N SER A 6 -4.07 25.02 0.25
CA SER A 6 -4.21 25.48 1.63
C SER A 6 -5.64 25.98 1.89
N PRO A 7 -6.13 25.92 3.14
CA PRO A 7 -7.44 26.49 3.49
C PRO A 7 -7.58 27.93 2.98
N GLY A 8 -8.71 28.25 2.36
CA GLY A 8 -9.00 29.58 1.79
C GLY A 8 -8.29 29.90 0.46
N ALA A 9 -7.39 29.05 -0.03
CA ALA A 9 -6.75 29.27 -1.33
C ALA A 9 -7.71 29.07 -2.50
N LYS A 10 -7.56 29.89 -3.53
CA LYS A 10 -8.21 29.71 -4.84
C LYS A 10 -7.17 29.27 -5.86
N VAL A 11 -7.29 28.03 -6.36
CA VAL A 11 -6.38 27.45 -7.38
C VAL A 11 -6.20 28.37 -8.59
N GLN A 12 -7.26 29.11 -8.98
CA GLN A 12 -7.23 30.13 -10.04
C GLN A 12 -6.17 31.22 -9.79
N HIS A 13 -6.11 31.73 -8.57
CA HIS A 13 -5.21 32.84 -8.22
C HIS A 13 -3.76 32.36 -8.20
N VAL A 14 -3.54 31.16 -7.66
CA VAL A 14 -2.23 30.52 -7.66
C VAL A 14 -1.77 30.22 -9.09
N ALA A 15 -2.65 29.69 -9.94
CA ALA A 15 -2.38 29.48 -11.37
C ALA A 15 -1.93 30.77 -12.08
N ARG A 16 -2.67 31.87 -11.87
CA ARG A 16 -2.32 33.19 -12.45
C ARG A 16 -1.00 33.74 -11.92
N ARG A 17 -0.75 33.63 -10.61
CA ARG A 17 0.47 34.13 -9.97
C ARG A 17 1.75 33.47 -10.53
N TYR A 18 1.66 32.19 -10.86
CA TYR A 18 2.78 31.41 -11.39
C TYR A 18 2.73 31.21 -12.91
N ASP A 19 1.82 31.89 -13.61
CA ASP A 19 1.59 31.77 -15.05
C ASP A 19 1.50 30.32 -15.56
N ILE A 20 0.73 29.49 -14.85
CA ILE A 20 0.48 28.10 -15.21
C ILE A 20 -1.00 27.85 -15.40
N SER A 21 -1.32 26.87 -16.24
CA SER A 21 -2.70 26.42 -16.38
C SER A 21 -3.17 25.71 -15.10
N ARG A 22 -4.46 25.88 -14.78
CA ARG A 22 -5.10 25.12 -13.69
C ARG A 22 -5.00 23.61 -13.89
N SER A 23 -5.11 23.16 -15.15
CA SER A 23 -5.03 21.75 -15.49
C SER A 23 -3.70 21.14 -15.07
N LEU A 24 -2.60 21.88 -15.21
CA LEU A 24 -1.27 21.45 -14.78
C LEU A 24 -1.19 21.23 -13.26
N ILE A 25 -1.78 22.13 -12.47
CA ILE A 25 -1.87 21.98 -11.01
C ILE A 25 -2.61 20.69 -10.64
N TYR A 26 -3.75 20.41 -11.29
CA TYR A 26 -4.51 19.18 -11.04
C TYR A 26 -3.81 17.92 -11.54
N GLN A 27 -3.08 18.01 -12.66
CA GLN A 27 -2.28 16.90 -13.17
C GLN A 27 -1.15 16.53 -12.22
N TRP A 28 -0.44 17.53 -11.69
CA TRP A 28 0.58 17.29 -10.68
C TRP A 28 -0.02 16.71 -9.40
N ARG A 29 -1.18 17.22 -8.93
CA ARG A 29 -1.90 16.63 -7.78
C ARG A 29 -2.22 15.15 -8.01
N ARG A 30 -2.80 14.80 -9.16
CA ARG A 30 -3.13 13.41 -9.50
C ARG A 30 -1.89 12.52 -9.54
N THR A 31 -0.79 13.04 -10.08
CA THR A 31 0.47 12.29 -10.17
C THR A 31 1.10 12.09 -8.79
N ALA A 32 1.08 13.11 -7.93
CA ALA A 32 1.54 13.00 -6.55
C ALA A 32 0.72 12.00 -5.73
N LEU A 33 -0.61 12.01 -5.87
CA LEU A 33 -1.49 11.05 -5.20
C LEU A 33 -1.25 9.61 -5.65
N ARG A 34 -1.04 9.37 -6.96
CA ARG A 34 -0.68 8.02 -7.44
C ARG A 34 0.64 7.52 -6.87
N ARG A 35 1.64 8.39 -6.73
CA ARG A 35 2.90 8.03 -6.08
C ARG A 35 2.73 7.73 -4.60
N ALA A 36 1.87 8.49 -3.91
CA ALA A 36 1.55 8.24 -2.50
C ALA A 36 0.78 6.94 -2.29
N GLN A 37 -0.15 6.58 -3.19
CA GLN A 37 -0.86 5.28 -3.14
C GLN A 37 0.07 4.09 -3.37
N ALA A 38 1.15 4.27 -4.14
CA ALA A 38 2.16 3.24 -4.35
C ALA A 38 3.23 3.20 -3.24
N ALA A 39 3.10 4.05 -2.20
CA ALA A 39 4.07 4.15 -1.12
C ALA A 39 3.46 3.64 0.19
N PHE A 40 4.28 2.96 1.00
CA PHE A 40 3.93 2.63 2.38
C PHE A 40 3.83 3.93 3.20
N ALA A 41 2.66 4.17 3.80
CA ALA A 41 2.46 5.26 4.75
C ALA A 41 2.75 4.75 6.18
N PRO A 42 3.46 5.52 7.02
CA PRO A 42 3.64 5.16 8.43
C PRO A 42 2.28 5.05 9.12
N ALA A 43 2.01 3.91 9.75
CA ALA A 43 0.85 3.76 10.63
C ALA A 43 1.13 4.53 11.93
N VAL A 44 0.23 5.44 12.30
CA VAL A 44 0.23 6.06 13.62
C VAL A 44 -0.64 5.20 14.52
N ILE A 45 -0.05 4.60 15.54
CA ILE A 45 -0.79 3.91 16.59
C ILE A 45 -1.18 4.99 17.60
N ASP A 46 -2.47 5.27 17.70
CA ASP A 46 -3.03 6.18 18.70
C ASP A 46 -3.49 5.35 19.90
N ASP A 47 -2.87 5.55 21.06
CA ASP A 47 -3.18 4.81 22.29
C ASP A 47 -4.61 5.11 22.82
N ALA A 48 -5.27 6.17 22.33
CA ALA A 48 -6.58 6.60 22.78
C ALA A 48 -7.76 6.00 21.99
N ALA A 49 -7.51 5.39 20.84
CA ALA A 49 -8.53 4.67 20.10
C ALA A 49 -8.30 3.18 20.33
N GLU A 50 -9.11 2.57 21.21
CA GLU A 50 -9.36 1.13 21.09
C GLU A 50 -9.77 0.90 19.63
N PRO A 51 -8.94 0.22 18.82
CA PRO A 51 -9.32 -0.01 17.45
C PRO A 51 -10.57 -0.86 17.54
N ALA A 52 -11.69 -0.33 17.02
CA ALA A 52 -12.82 -1.17 16.69
C ALA A 52 -12.22 -2.34 15.93
N ALA A 53 -12.28 -3.53 16.55
CA ALA A 53 -11.70 -4.73 16.01
C ALA A 53 -12.42 -5.00 14.70
N VAL A 54 -11.90 -4.43 13.62
CA VAL A 54 -12.03 -5.04 12.30
C VAL A 54 -11.59 -6.47 12.54
N PRO A 55 -12.45 -7.48 12.31
CA PRO A 55 -12.00 -8.85 12.39
C PRO A 55 -10.91 -8.96 11.35
N VAL A 56 -9.66 -8.88 11.81
CA VAL A 56 -8.50 -9.30 11.06
C VAL A 56 -8.83 -10.74 10.74
N ALA A 57 -9.17 -11.01 9.48
CA ALA A 57 -9.29 -12.36 8.98
C ALA A 57 -8.11 -13.16 9.56
N PRO A 58 -8.35 -14.37 10.08
CA PRO A 58 -7.37 -15.09 10.90
C PRO A 58 -6.01 -14.94 10.23
N ASN A 59 -5.10 -14.26 10.94
CA ASN A 59 -3.76 -13.94 10.48
C ASN A 59 -3.22 -15.17 9.76
N GLU A 60 -3.21 -15.14 8.42
CA GLU A 60 -2.69 -16.23 7.62
C GLU A 60 -1.25 -16.37 8.10
N ALA A 61 -0.98 -17.41 8.89
CA ALA A 61 0.25 -17.55 9.67
C ALA A 61 1.43 -17.01 8.87
N GLU A 62 2.05 -15.94 9.40
CA GLU A 62 3.08 -15.16 8.72
C GLU A 62 4.06 -16.13 8.04
N ALA A 63 4.10 -16.08 6.71
CA ALA A 63 4.84 -17.05 5.94
C ALA A 63 6.34 -16.82 6.18
N ALA A 64 7.01 -17.81 6.76
CA ALA A 64 8.46 -17.79 6.95
C ALA A 64 9.19 -17.92 5.61
N ILE A 65 8.57 -18.60 4.63
CA ILE A 65 9.12 -18.79 3.29
C ILE A 65 8.00 -18.55 2.26
N VAL A 66 8.30 -17.76 1.23
CA VAL A 66 7.42 -17.54 0.07
C VAL A 66 8.18 -17.89 -1.19
N LEU A 67 7.61 -18.76 -2.02
CA LEU A 67 8.15 -19.13 -3.33
C LEU A 67 7.20 -18.64 -4.44
N GLU A 68 7.76 -17.92 -5.40
CA GLU A 68 7.07 -17.49 -6.62
C GLU A 68 7.57 -18.36 -7.78
N LEU A 69 6.65 -18.97 -8.52
CA LEU A 69 6.97 -19.82 -9.66
C LEU A 69 6.82 -19.03 -10.97
N THR A 70 7.52 -19.48 -12.01
CA THR A 70 7.54 -18.83 -13.32
C THR A 70 6.18 -18.85 -14.03
N ASP A 71 5.26 -19.72 -13.60
CA ASP A 71 3.89 -19.83 -14.10
C ASP A 71 2.88 -18.99 -13.30
N GLY A 72 3.35 -18.18 -12.35
CA GLY A 72 2.52 -17.31 -11.53
C GLY A 72 1.89 -17.99 -10.31
N ARG A 73 2.19 -19.28 -10.05
CA ARG A 73 1.80 -19.93 -8.78
C ARG A 73 2.67 -19.40 -7.64
N ARG A 74 2.08 -19.35 -6.44
CA ARG A 74 2.75 -18.93 -5.20
C ARG A 74 2.57 -19.98 -4.13
N LEU A 75 3.66 -20.39 -3.47
CA LEU A 75 3.63 -21.22 -2.27
C LEU A 75 4.06 -20.40 -1.05
N ARG A 76 3.28 -20.48 0.02
CA ARG A 76 3.57 -19.87 1.32
C ARG A 76 3.74 -20.96 2.37
N ILE A 77 4.83 -20.92 3.13
CA ILE A 77 5.14 -21.89 4.18
C ILE A 77 5.29 -21.12 5.51
N SER A 78 4.48 -21.46 6.51
CA SER A 78 4.57 -20.87 7.85
C SER A 78 5.76 -21.44 8.63
N ALA A 79 6.25 -20.70 9.62
CA ALA A 79 7.31 -21.20 10.53
C ALA A 79 6.89 -22.48 11.28
N SER A 80 5.59 -22.67 11.52
CA SER A 80 5.03 -23.84 12.20
C SER A 80 4.82 -25.05 11.29
N THR A 81 5.10 -24.93 9.99
CA THR A 81 4.87 -26.00 9.03
C THR A 81 5.83 -27.18 9.28
N PRO A 82 5.33 -28.41 9.46
CA PRO A 82 6.19 -29.58 9.59
C PRO A 82 7.06 -29.77 8.34
N PRO A 83 8.36 -30.09 8.47
CA PRO A 83 9.26 -30.23 7.32
C PRO A 83 8.77 -31.24 6.28
N ALA A 84 8.17 -32.36 6.71
CA ALA A 84 7.61 -33.36 5.81
C ALA A 84 6.47 -32.81 4.94
N LEU A 85 5.62 -31.93 5.51
CA LEU A 85 4.52 -31.28 4.80
C LEU A 85 5.05 -30.25 3.79
N ALA A 86 6.06 -29.48 4.17
CA ALA A 86 6.74 -28.56 3.25
C ALA A 86 7.35 -29.30 2.05
N VAL A 87 8.04 -30.43 2.28
CA VAL A 87 8.60 -31.26 1.21
C VAL A 87 7.51 -31.87 0.32
N ALA A 88 6.42 -32.35 0.90
CA ALA A 88 5.29 -32.90 0.15
C ALA A 88 4.66 -31.85 -0.77
N ALA A 89 4.44 -30.63 -0.25
CA ALA A 89 3.93 -29.51 -1.02
C ALA A 89 4.87 -29.14 -2.18
N LEU A 90 6.19 -29.02 -1.92
CA LEU A 90 7.18 -28.74 -2.97
C LEU A 90 7.21 -29.83 -4.06
N ARG A 91 7.06 -31.11 -3.69
CA ARG A 91 6.99 -32.22 -4.65
C ARG A 91 5.74 -32.17 -5.52
N ALA A 92 4.60 -31.77 -4.95
CA ALA A 92 3.33 -31.65 -5.67
C ALA A 92 3.32 -30.50 -6.69
N MET A 93 4.28 -29.57 -6.62
CA MET A 93 4.38 -28.42 -7.51
C MET A 93 5.27 -28.63 -8.73
N ARG A 94 6.00 -29.76 -8.77
CA ARG A 94 6.84 -30.15 -9.90
C ARG A 94 6.01 -30.56 -11.12
#